data_AF-A0A1F9BLL6-F1
#
_entry.id   AF-A0A1F9BLL6-F1
#
_cell.length_a   1.000
_cell.length_b   1.000
_cell.length_c   1.000
_cell.angle_alpha   90.00
_cell.angle_beta   90.00
_cell.angle_gamma   90.00
#
_symmetry.space_group_name_H-M   'P 1'
#
loop_
_entity.id
_entity.type
_entity.pdbx_description
1 polymer ?
#
loop_
_entity_poly.entity_id
_entity_poly.type
_entity_poly.pdbx_seq_one_letter_code
_entity_poly.pdbx_strand_id
1 'polypeptide(L)'
;MPRGKNKRAAGEGDLFLINEVSRHVNLSQKRIREYEKEGFIKPLREKNTNNRLYSSFDVAQINRINRLIHERGFTLACLRNLMVLAPCWNIFDCHEKENCSAYKLPWRPCYEVREYSETLCNGPCQRCAVFLNRTIKKEKILDRPRA
;
A
#
# COMPACT_ATOMS: atom_id res chain seq x y z
N MET A 1 -22.87 -15.11 -25.78
CA MET A 1 -21.83 -14.54 -26.66
C MET A 1 -20.49 -14.54 -25.92
N PRO A 2 -19.43 -15.23 -26.40
CA PRO A 2 -18.14 -15.20 -25.72
C PRO A 2 -17.36 -13.96 -26.21
N ARG A 3 -17.14 -12.97 -25.35
CA ARG A 3 -16.24 -11.85 -25.64
C ARG A 3 -14.80 -12.35 -25.48
N GLY A 4 -14.04 -12.24 -26.57
CA GLY A 4 -12.71 -12.79 -26.75
C GLY A 4 -11.71 -12.39 -25.66
N LYS A 5 -10.92 -13.38 -25.26
CA LYS A 5 -9.74 -13.21 -24.40
C LYS A 5 -8.66 -12.56 -25.25
N ASN A 6 -8.33 -11.31 -24.97
CA ASN A 6 -7.07 -10.72 -25.41
C ASN A 6 -6.16 -10.63 -24.17
N LYS A 7 -5.26 -11.61 -24.03
CA LYS A 7 -4.17 -11.58 -23.05
C LYS A 7 -3.12 -10.61 -23.60
N ARG A 8 -3.21 -9.34 -23.23
CA ARG A 8 -2.08 -8.41 -23.39
C ARG A 8 -1.15 -8.60 -22.19
N ALA A 9 0.13 -8.84 -22.46
CA ALA A 9 1.17 -8.83 -21.44
C ALA A 9 1.30 -7.39 -20.91
N ALA A 10 1.15 -7.21 -19.61
CA ALA A 10 1.10 -5.90 -18.97
C ALA A 10 2.48 -5.23 -18.98
N GLY A 11 2.56 -4.04 -19.59
CA GLY A 11 3.75 -3.19 -19.58
C GLY A 11 3.80 -2.24 -18.39
N GLU A 12 4.99 -1.67 -18.14
CA GLU A 12 5.28 -0.66 -17.11
C GLU A 12 4.66 0.69 -17.50
N GLY A 13 3.33 0.76 -17.43
CA GLY A 13 2.53 1.90 -17.92
C GLY A 13 1.04 1.59 -18.09
N ASP A 14 0.66 0.32 -18.01
CA ASP A 14 -0.74 -0.07 -18.17
C ASP A 14 -1.58 0.32 -16.94
N LEU A 15 -2.70 0.98 -17.23
CA LEU A 15 -3.75 1.31 -16.27
C LEU A 15 -4.94 0.37 -16.49
N PHE A 16 -5.43 -0.21 -15.40
CA PHE A 16 -6.49 -1.21 -15.39
C PHE A 16 -7.75 -0.65 -14.73
N LEU A 17 -8.91 -1.01 -15.26
CA LEU A 17 -10.18 -0.77 -14.57
C LEU A 17 -10.38 -1.82 -13.47
N ILE A 18 -11.21 -1.48 -12.47
CA ILE A 18 -11.46 -2.38 -11.32
C ILE A 18 -11.95 -3.78 -11.73
N ASN A 19 -12.70 -3.87 -12.84
CA ASN A 19 -13.18 -5.15 -13.40
C ASN A 19 -12.04 -6.04 -13.89
N GLU A 20 -10.98 -5.45 -14.46
CA GLU A 20 -9.79 -6.16 -14.94
C GLU A 20 -8.94 -6.60 -13.76
N VAL A 21 -8.68 -5.69 -12.82
CA VAL A 21 -7.94 -5.99 -11.59
C VAL A 21 -8.60 -7.13 -10.82
N SER A 22 -9.92 -7.07 -10.64
CA SER A 22 -10.72 -8.13 -9.99
C SER A 22 -10.45 -9.51 -10.58
N ARG A 23 -10.34 -9.60 -11.92
CA ARG A 23 -10.00 -10.86 -12.61
C ARG A 23 -8.52 -11.24 -12.44
N HIS A 24 -7.60 -10.27 -12.48
CA HIS A 24 -6.17 -10.52 -12.34
C HIS A 24 -5.79 -11.05 -10.95
N VAL A 25 -6.40 -10.50 -9.90
CA VAL A 25 -6.08 -10.85 -8.50
C VAL A 25 -7.04 -11.88 -7.90
N ASN A 26 -8.07 -12.29 -8.68
CA ASN A 26 -9.15 -13.17 -8.24
C ASN A 26 -9.86 -12.69 -6.95
N LEU A 27 -10.19 -11.40 -6.89
CA LEU A 27 -10.90 -10.78 -5.76
C LEU A 27 -12.17 -10.08 -6.23
N SER A 28 -13.17 -10.01 -5.35
CA SER A 28 -14.34 -9.18 -5.61
C SER A 28 -13.93 -7.69 -5.66
N GLN A 29 -14.63 -6.91 -6.47
CA GLN A 29 -14.42 -5.46 -6.53
C GLN A 29 -14.67 -4.78 -5.18
N LYS A 30 -15.60 -5.31 -4.38
CA LYS A 30 -15.85 -4.85 -3.02
C LYS A 30 -14.58 -4.99 -2.16
N ARG A 31 -13.91 -6.13 -2.22
CA ARG A 31 -12.67 -6.38 -1.47
C ARG A 31 -11.53 -5.44 -1.87
N ILE A 32 -11.39 -5.17 -3.17
CA ILE A 32 -10.39 -4.20 -3.66
C ILE A 32 -10.68 -2.79 -3.13
N ARG A 33 -11.96 -2.38 -3.12
CA ARG A 33 -12.38 -1.09 -2.54
C ARG A 33 -12.17 -1.04 -1.02
N GLU A 34 -12.31 -2.16 -0.32
CA GLU A 34 -11.93 -2.26 1.10
C GLU A 34 -10.44 -1.97 1.29
N TYR A 35 -9.54 -2.51 0.45
CA TYR A 35 -8.10 -2.25 0.56
C TYR A 35 -7.74 -0.78 0.30
N GLU A 36 -8.41 -0.13 -0.66
CA GLU A 36 -8.30 1.32 -0.88
C GLU A 36 -8.78 2.10 0.36
N LYS A 37 -9.94 1.74 0.92
CA LYS A 37 -10.51 2.39 2.11
C LYS A 37 -9.59 2.28 3.32
N GLU A 38 -8.96 1.13 3.52
CA GLU A 38 -7.99 0.90 4.60
C GLU A 38 -6.60 1.54 4.33
N GLY A 39 -6.45 2.29 3.23
CA GLY A 39 -5.24 3.06 2.93
C GLY A 39 -4.06 2.21 2.46
N PHE A 40 -4.28 0.99 1.98
CA PHE A 40 -3.18 0.17 1.47
C PHE A 40 -2.79 0.50 0.03
N ILE A 41 -3.74 1.04 -0.73
CA ILE A 41 -3.55 1.47 -2.12
C ILE A 41 -4.26 2.79 -2.35
N LYS A 42 -3.82 3.54 -3.36
CA LYS A 42 -4.51 4.75 -3.85
C LYS A 42 -4.45 4.76 -5.38
N PRO A 43 -5.42 4.14 -6.07
CA PRO A 43 -5.48 4.18 -7.52
C PRO A 43 -5.69 5.60 -8.02
N LEU A 44 -5.29 5.84 -9.26
CA LEU A 44 -5.56 7.10 -9.95
C LEU A 44 -7.05 7.21 -10.26
N ARG A 45 -7.51 8.44 -10.48
CA ARG A 45 -8.89 8.72 -10.93
C ARG A 45 -8.84 9.37 -12.30
N GLU A 46 -9.62 8.83 -13.22
CA GLU A 46 -9.80 9.42 -14.54
C GLU A 46 -10.54 10.76 -14.42
N LYS A 47 -10.01 11.82 -15.04
CA LYS A 47 -10.52 13.19 -14.88
C LYS A 47 -11.99 13.33 -15.29
N ASN A 48 -12.41 12.65 -16.36
CA ASN A 48 -13.73 12.87 -16.97
C ASN A 48 -14.81 11.96 -16.37
N THR A 49 -14.49 10.71 -16.08
CA THR A 49 -15.49 9.72 -15.61
C THR A 49 -15.41 9.46 -14.11
N ASN A 50 -14.35 9.96 -13.44
CA ASN A 50 -14.03 9.66 -12.05
C ASN A 50 -13.84 8.15 -11.76
N ASN A 51 -13.62 7.34 -12.81
CA ASN A 51 -13.32 5.92 -12.68
C ASN A 51 -11.94 5.70 -12.06
N ARG A 52 -11.80 4.61 -11.29
CA ARG A 52 -10.51 4.21 -10.71
C ARG A 52 -9.65 3.51 -11.76
N LEU A 53 -8.43 3.99 -11.89
CA LEU A 53 -7.39 3.45 -12.76
C LEU A 53 -6.26 2.91 -11.88
N TYR A 54 -6.06 1.61 -11.93
CA TYR A 54 -5.06 0.89 -11.15
C TYR A 54 -3.84 0.64 -12.02
N SER A 55 -2.67 1.05 -11.56
CA SER A 55 -1.41 0.69 -12.21
C SER A 55 -0.98 -0.73 -11.87
N SER A 56 0.05 -1.23 -12.57
CA SER A 56 0.77 -2.46 -12.23
C SER A 56 1.21 -2.51 -10.74
N PHE A 57 1.69 -1.40 -10.19
CA PHE A 57 2.06 -1.30 -8.77
C PHE A 57 0.86 -1.56 -7.84
N ASP A 58 -0.30 -0.97 -8.15
CA ASP A 58 -1.49 -1.15 -7.30
C ASP A 58 -1.97 -2.61 -7.35
N VAL A 59 -1.92 -3.24 -8.53
CA VAL A 59 -2.23 -4.67 -8.70
C VAL A 59 -1.27 -5.55 -7.89
N ALA A 60 0.03 -5.26 -7.92
CA ALA A 60 1.02 -5.97 -7.13
C ALA A 60 0.79 -5.83 -5.61
N GLN A 61 0.47 -4.62 -5.16
CA GLN A 61 0.12 -4.36 -3.75
C GLN A 61 -1.14 -5.13 -3.33
N ILE A 62 -2.20 -5.11 -4.15
CA ILE A 62 -3.43 -5.87 -3.88
C ILE A 62 -3.13 -7.36 -3.70
N ASN A 63 -2.34 -7.94 -4.61
CA ASN A 63 -1.92 -9.34 -4.50
C ASN A 63 -1.12 -9.60 -3.22
N ARG A 64 -0.19 -8.71 -2.87
CA ARG A 64 0.62 -8.85 -1.66
C ARG A 64 -0.25 -8.82 -0.40
N ILE A 65 -1.16 -7.86 -0.28
CA ILE A 65 -2.11 -7.75 0.84
C ILE A 65 -2.95 -9.01 0.94
N ASN A 66 -3.47 -9.50 -0.19
CA ASN A 66 -4.28 -10.70 -0.23
C ASN A 66 -3.52 -11.92 0.30
N ARG A 67 -2.26 -12.10 -0.11
CA ARG A 67 -1.39 -13.17 0.41
C ARG A 67 -1.12 -13.02 1.90
N LEU A 68 -0.83 -11.81 2.38
CA LEU A 68 -0.63 -11.58 3.82
C LEU A 68 -1.87 -12.00 4.63
N ILE A 69 -3.07 -11.73 4.11
CA ILE A 69 -4.31 -12.10 4.78
C ILE A 69 -4.53 -13.62 4.77
N HIS A 70 -4.44 -14.25 3.60
CA HIS A 70 -4.82 -15.66 3.44
C HIS A 70 -3.73 -16.66 3.82
N GLU A 71 -2.45 -16.33 3.60
CA GLU A 71 -1.33 -17.23 3.83
C GLU A 71 -0.68 -17.00 5.20
N ARG A 72 -0.75 -15.78 5.74
CA ARG A 72 -0.10 -15.41 7.02
C ARG A 72 -1.08 -15.04 8.14
N GLY A 73 -2.39 -15.12 7.89
CA GLY A 73 -3.41 -14.88 8.91
C GLY A 73 -3.54 -13.43 9.36
N PHE A 74 -3.03 -12.46 8.59
CA PHE A 74 -3.23 -11.05 8.92
C PHE A 74 -4.68 -10.63 8.69
N THR A 75 -5.14 -9.68 9.51
CA THR A 75 -6.41 -8.98 9.27
C THR A 75 -6.15 -7.60 8.66
N LEU A 76 -7.16 -7.00 8.03
CA LEU A 76 -7.07 -5.62 7.55
C LEU A 76 -6.72 -4.65 8.67
N ALA A 77 -7.34 -4.82 9.85
CA ALA A 77 -7.05 -3.98 11.01
C ALA A 77 -5.59 -4.12 11.48
N CYS A 78 -5.07 -5.35 11.50
CA CYS A 78 -3.67 -5.59 11.84
C CYS A 78 -2.71 -4.90 10.85
N LEU A 79 -2.92 -5.08 9.54
CA LEU A 79 -2.08 -4.46 8.52
C LEU A 79 -2.12 -2.92 8.60
N ARG A 80 -3.30 -2.33 8.78
CA ARG A 80 -3.43 -0.88 8.97
C ARG A 80 -2.69 -0.40 10.22
N ASN A 81 -2.84 -1.09 11.35
CA ASN A 81 -2.12 -0.73 12.57
C ASN A 81 -0.60 -0.85 12.39
N LEU A 82 -0.12 -1.83 11.63
CA LEU A 82 1.30 -1.92 11.27
C LEU A 82 1.76 -0.70 10.47
N MET A 83 0.99 -0.24 9.47
CA MET A 83 1.32 0.94 8.67
C MET A 83 1.42 2.23 9.50
N VAL A 84 0.72 2.28 10.63
CA VAL A 84 0.66 3.44 11.54
C VAL A 84 1.76 3.39 12.61
N LEU A 85 2.05 2.20 13.14
CA LEU A 85 2.93 2.01 14.29
C LEU A 85 4.38 1.70 13.91
N ALA A 86 4.59 0.94 12.83
CA ALA A 86 5.92 0.52 12.44
C ALA A 86 6.60 1.55 11.53
N PRO A 87 7.92 1.80 11.70
CA PRO A 87 8.66 2.62 10.76
C PRO A 87 8.74 1.95 9.38
N CYS A 88 8.99 2.74 8.33
CA CYS A 88 8.92 2.24 6.96
C CYS A 88 9.89 1.09 6.67
N TRP A 89 11.08 1.07 7.28
CA TRP A 89 12.07 -0.02 7.10
C TRP A 89 11.70 -1.34 7.80
N ASN A 90 10.68 -1.35 8.66
CA ASN A 90 10.11 -2.59 9.20
C ASN A 90 8.97 -3.12 8.34
N ILE A 91 8.42 -2.28 7.47
CA ILE A 91 7.27 -2.59 6.60
C ILE A 91 7.74 -2.97 5.20
N PHE A 92 8.70 -2.23 4.67
CA PHE A 92 9.27 -2.41 3.34
C PHE A 92 10.62 -3.13 3.44
N ASP A 93 10.94 -3.90 2.40
CA ASP A 93 12.20 -4.64 2.27
C ASP A 93 13.34 -3.69 1.87
N CYS A 94 13.81 -2.90 2.83
CA CYS A 94 14.90 -1.93 2.64
C CYS A 94 16.26 -2.58 2.91
N HIS A 95 17.00 -2.93 1.85
CA HIS A 95 18.30 -3.62 1.97
C HIS A 95 19.44 -2.75 2.53
N GLU A 96 19.48 -1.45 2.24
CA GLU A 96 20.54 -0.52 2.68
C GLU A 96 19.99 0.57 3.61
N LYS A 97 19.15 0.18 4.57
CA LYS A 97 18.43 1.12 5.44
C LYS A 97 19.36 2.02 6.26
N GLU A 98 20.56 1.56 6.61
CA GLU A 98 21.59 2.28 7.36
C GLU A 98 22.00 3.59 6.66
N ASN A 99 21.93 3.61 5.33
CA ASN A 99 22.24 4.76 4.50
C ASN A 99 21.04 5.71 4.34
N CYS A 100 19.83 5.29 4.73
CA CYS A 100 18.61 6.07 4.58
C CYS A 100 18.44 7.12 5.69
N SER A 101 18.19 8.38 5.32
CA SER A 101 17.93 9.47 6.27
C SER A 101 16.77 9.17 7.22
N ALA A 102 15.74 8.45 6.76
CA ALA A 102 14.62 8.06 7.62
C ALA A 102 15.04 7.12 8.76
N TYR A 103 15.97 6.19 8.49
CA TYR A 103 16.46 5.24 9.50
C TYR A 103 17.29 5.93 10.58
N LYS A 104 18.03 6.98 10.20
CA LYS A 104 18.85 7.79 11.14
C LYS A 104 18.00 8.63 12.09
N LEU A 105 16.70 8.81 11.82
CA LEU A 105 15.78 9.63 12.59
C LEU A 105 14.54 8.82 13.03
N PRO A 106 14.70 7.79 13.89
CA PRO A 106 13.63 6.83 14.20
C PRO A 106 12.41 7.41 14.90
N TRP A 107 12.52 8.59 15.50
CA TRP A 107 11.41 9.30 16.12
C TRP A 107 10.52 10.06 15.12
N ARG A 108 10.94 10.17 13.84
CA ARG A 108 10.16 10.82 12.79
C ARG A 108 9.74 9.82 11.70
N PRO A 109 8.51 9.90 11.19
CA PRO A 109 8.10 9.10 10.05
C PRO A 109 8.86 9.54 8.78
N CYS A 110 9.09 8.60 7.86
CA CYS A 110 9.92 8.85 6.67
C CYS A 110 9.41 9.99 5.78
N TYR A 111 8.09 10.25 5.76
CA TYR A 111 7.51 11.31 4.96
C TYR A 111 7.76 12.72 5.51
N GLU A 112 7.96 12.87 6.83
CA GLU A 112 8.39 14.16 7.42
C GLU A 112 9.87 14.38 7.14
N VAL A 113 10.69 13.33 7.19
CA VAL A 113 12.12 13.43 6.84
C VAL A 113 12.31 13.92 5.41
N ARG A 114 11.44 13.48 4.49
CA ARG A 114 11.43 13.90 3.08
C ARG A 114 11.14 15.38 2.84
N GLU A 115 10.68 16.13 3.85
CA GLU A 115 10.48 17.59 3.73
C GLU A 115 11.80 18.36 3.72
N TYR A 116 12.88 17.79 4.28
CA TYR A 116 14.18 18.47 4.40
C TYR A 116 15.39 17.59 4.04
N SER A 117 15.21 16.29 3.81
CA SER A 117 16.28 15.38 3.41
C SER A 117 15.76 14.22 2.55
N GLU A 118 16.52 13.84 1.53
CA GLU A 118 16.16 12.71 0.69
C GLU A 118 16.23 11.37 1.44
N THR A 119 15.40 10.42 1.02
CA THR A 119 15.35 9.06 1.55
C THR A 119 15.55 8.07 0.42
N LEU A 120 16.03 6.86 0.72
CA LEU A 120 16.17 5.77 -0.27
C LEU A 120 14.85 5.17 -0.77
N CYS A 121 13.71 5.78 -0.44
CA CYS A 121 12.41 5.35 -0.94
C CYS A 121 12.17 5.95 -2.33
N ASN A 122 12.22 5.08 -3.36
CA ASN A 122 12.13 5.48 -4.77
C ASN A 122 10.72 5.97 -5.19
N GLY A 123 9.68 5.65 -4.42
CA GLY A 123 8.29 5.95 -4.75
C GLY A 123 7.77 7.28 -4.16
N PRO A 124 6.73 7.89 -4.76
CA PRO A 124 6.07 9.06 -4.18
C PRO A 124 5.27 8.69 -2.92
N CYS A 125 5.31 9.55 -1.90
CA CYS A 125 4.57 9.36 -0.64
C CYS A 125 3.07 9.18 -0.87
N GLN A 126 2.49 9.86 -1.87
CA GLN A 126 1.06 9.83 -2.18
C GLN A 126 0.55 8.44 -2.56
N ARG A 127 1.43 7.47 -2.82
CA ARG A 127 1.11 6.08 -3.14
C ARG A 127 1.59 5.08 -2.09
N CYS A 128 2.24 5.55 -1.04
CA CYS A 128 2.83 4.72 0.00
C CYS A 128 1.80 4.41 1.10
N ALA A 129 1.57 3.13 1.41
CA ALA A 129 0.61 2.72 2.44
C ALA A 129 0.87 3.34 3.82
N VAL A 130 2.13 3.55 4.20
CA VAL A 130 2.51 4.26 5.44
C VAL A 130 2.01 5.70 5.42
N PHE A 131 2.24 6.42 4.32
CA PHE A 131 1.80 7.80 4.17
C PHE A 131 0.27 7.93 4.04
N LEU A 132 -0.37 6.99 3.35
CA LEU A 132 -1.83 6.97 3.21
C LEU A 132 -2.53 6.83 4.58
N ASN A 133 -1.89 6.16 5.54
CA ASN A 133 -2.40 5.98 6.90
C ASN A 133 -1.90 7.04 7.91
N ARG A 134 -1.17 8.08 7.48
CA ARG A 134 -0.54 9.08 8.38
C ARG A 134 -1.49 9.85 9.28
N THR A 135 -2.75 10.01 8.88
CA THR A 135 -3.76 10.75 9.66
C THR A 135 -4.48 9.87 10.67
N ILE A 136 -4.23 8.57 10.66
CA ILE A 136 -4.84 7.64 11.61
C ILE A 136 -4.14 7.80 12.95
N LYS A 137 -4.94 7.94 14.02
CA LYS A 137 -4.43 8.08 15.38
C LYS A 137 -3.68 6.81 15.80
N LYS A 138 -2.48 6.98 16.36
CA LYS A 138 -1.72 5.89 16.96
C LYS A 138 -2.38 5.47 18.27
N GLU A 139 -2.92 4.27 18.31
CA GLU A 139 -3.48 3.67 19.52
C GLU A 139 -2.47 2.70 20.15
N LYS A 140 -2.37 2.74 21.49
CA LYS A 140 -1.54 1.78 22.24
C LYS A 140 -2.28 0.44 22.27
N ILE A 141 -1.58 -0.64 21.94
CA ILE A 141 -2.19 -1.99 21.88
C ILE A 141 -2.26 -2.65 23.25
N LEU A 142 -1.23 -2.45 24.07
CA LEU A 142 -1.09 -3.05 25.39
C LEU A 142 -0.82 -1.97 26.43
N ASP A 143 -1.30 -2.21 27.64
CA ASP A 143 -0.94 -1.43 28.81
C ASP A 143 0.53 -1.65 29.18
N ARG A 144 1.12 -0.66 29.85
CA ARG A 144 2.48 -0.78 30.37
C ARG A 144 2.51 -1.89 31.44
N PRO A 145 3.41 -2.89 31.33
CA PRO A 145 3.59 -3.87 32.39
C PRO A 145 3.88 -3.17 33.72
N ARG A 146 3.15 -3.54 34.77
CA ARG A 146 3.46 -3.11 36.15
C ARG A 146 4.68 -3.90 36.62
N ALA A 147 5.63 -3.19 37.24
CA ALA A 147 6.83 -3.78 37.83
C ALA A 147 6.47 -4.64 39.04
#